data_AF-A0A841E7E5-F1
#
_entry.id   AF-A0A841E7E5-F1
#
_cell.length_a   1.000
_cell.length_b   1.000
_cell.length_c   1.000
_cell.angle_alpha   90.00
_cell.angle_beta   90.00
_cell.angle_gamma   90.00
#
_symmetry.space_group_name_H-M   'P 1'
#
loop_
_entity.id
_entity.type
_entity.pdbx_description
1 polymer ?
#
loop_
_entity_poly.entity_id
_entity_poly.type
_entity_poly.pdbx_seq_one_letter_code
_entity_poly.pdbx_strand_id
1 'polypeptide(L)'
;MTADPLSCRRLFVMLTWSPEAGSAVDPVGVLAVDQGGPEMLRAVSWVPLTYGAAAAWRRRVRDARLTEEVLQAWLEAGGAEQLAEVLQFPFPDASLTDFTEAAMDRLLTGQIWEEE
;
A
#
# COMPACT_ATOMS: atom_id res chain seq x y z
N MET A 1 19.02 -0.35 16.46
CA MET A 1 18.61 -0.62 15.07
C MET A 1 18.91 0.64 14.30
N THR A 2 19.98 0.64 13.52
CA THR A 2 20.39 1.79 12.73
C THR A 2 19.45 1.87 11.54
N ALA A 3 18.60 2.90 11.47
CA ALA A 3 17.88 3.22 10.24
C ALA A 3 18.94 3.39 9.14
N ASP A 4 18.87 2.56 8.11
CA ASP A 4 19.78 2.67 6.98
C ASP A 4 19.40 3.96 6.22
N PRO A 5 20.30 4.96 6.13
CA PRO A 5 19.99 6.29 5.63
C PRO A 5 19.62 6.33 4.13
N LEU A 6 19.62 5.18 3.45
CA LEU A 6 19.21 5.03 2.05
C LEU A 6 17.87 4.28 1.88
N SER A 7 17.17 3.95 2.97
CA SER A 7 15.89 3.23 2.90
C SER A 7 14.78 4.17 2.40
N CYS A 8 14.50 4.16 1.11
CA CYS A 8 13.31 4.79 0.54
C CYS A 8 12.08 3.90 0.84
N ARG A 9 11.48 4.11 2.00
CA ARG A 9 10.20 3.47 2.35
C ARG A 9 9.05 4.23 1.71
N ARG A 10 8.17 3.49 1.05
CA ARG A 10 6.97 4.03 0.41
C ARG A 10 5.75 3.25 0.88
N LEU A 11 4.64 3.95 1.00
CA LEU A 11 3.38 3.41 1.45
C LEU A 11 2.34 3.60 0.35
N PHE A 12 1.57 2.56 0.11
CA PHE A 12 0.53 2.56 -0.90
C PHE A 12 -0.78 2.01 -0.36
N VAL A 13 -1.88 2.62 -0.77
CA VAL A 13 -3.23 2.09 -0.56
C VAL A 13 -3.68 1.39 -1.83
N MET A 14 -4.12 0.14 -1.67
CA MET A 14 -4.75 -0.64 -2.73
C MET A 14 -6.24 -0.31 -2.76
N LEU A 15 -6.71 0.25 -3.86
CA LEU A 15 -8.08 0.67 -4.06
C LEU A 15 -8.79 -0.27 -5.04
N THR A 16 -10.09 -0.45 -4.83
CA THR A 16 -10.99 -1.18 -5.72
C THR A 16 -12.18 -0.32 -6.12
N TRP A 17 -12.86 -0.75 -7.19
CA TRP A 17 -14.04 -0.08 -7.71
C TRP A 17 -15.16 0.01 -6.68
N SER A 18 -15.56 1.25 -6.37
CA SER A 18 -16.79 1.54 -5.65
C SER A 18 -17.91 1.85 -6.67
N PRO A 19 -18.99 1.06 -6.70
CA PRO A 19 -20.14 1.36 -7.56
C PRO A 19 -20.84 2.66 -7.14
N GLU A 20 -20.77 3.04 -5.86
CA GLU A 20 -21.39 4.25 -5.34
C GLU A 20 -20.65 5.52 -5.80
N ALA A 21 -19.32 5.45 -5.85
CA ALA A 21 -18.50 6.57 -6.32
C ALA A 21 -18.24 6.54 -7.84
N GLY A 22 -18.51 5.41 -8.51
CA GLY A 22 -18.21 5.23 -9.93
C GLY A 22 -16.71 5.31 -10.23
N SER A 23 -15.85 4.95 -9.28
CA SER A 23 -14.40 5.03 -9.39
C SER A 23 -13.72 4.06 -8.40
N ALA A 24 -12.43 3.77 -8.60
CA ALA A 24 -11.63 2.95 -7.70
C ALA A 24 -11.15 3.74 -6.48
N VAL A 25 -12.04 3.89 -5.50
CA VAL A 25 -11.79 4.65 -4.27
C VAL A 25 -12.02 3.84 -2.99
N ASP A 26 -12.52 2.61 -3.09
CA ASP A 26 -12.78 1.79 -1.91
C ASP A 26 -11.49 1.07 -1.48
N PRO A 27 -10.94 1.34 -0.29
CA PRO A 27 -9.67 0.78 0.12
C PRO A 27 -9.80 -0.69 0.56
N VAL A 28 -8.98 -1.55 -0.03
CA VAL A 28 -8.97 -2.99 0.28
C VAL A 28 -7.74 -3.44 1.06
N GLY A 29 -6.70 -2.61 1.10
CA GLY A 29 -5.53 -2.88 1.90
C GLY A 29 -4.42 -1.86 1.71
N VAL A 30 -3.33 -2.10 2.41
CA VAL A 30 -2.14 -1.25 2.44
C VAL A 30 -0.92 -2.10 2.08
N LEU A 31 -0.08 -1.59 1.20
CA LEU A 31 1.20 -2.15 0.79
C LEU A 31 2.30 -1.18 1.19
N ALA A 32 3.24 -1.63 2.02
CA ALA A 32 4.48 -0.90 2.25
C ALA A 32 5.63 -1.60 1.54
N VAL A 33 6.55 -0.81 1.01
CA VAL A 33 7.78 -1.28 0.38
C VAL A 33 8.98 -0.59 0.99
N ASP A 34 10.09 -1.31 1.05
CA ASP A 34 11.39 -0.78 1.47
C ASP A 34 12.45 -1.15 0.43
N GLN A 35 13.11 -0.13 -0.13
CA GLN A 35 14.17 -0.26 -1.13
C GLN A 35 15.59 -0.12 -0.53
N GLY A 36 15.78 -0.43 0.76
CA GLY A 36 17.09 -0.37 1.42
C GLY A 36 18.10 -1.48 1.05
N GLY A 37 17.74 -2.44 0.19
CA GLY A 37 18.57 -3.61 -0.11
C GLY A 37 18.54 -4.05 -1.58
N PRO A 38 19.29 -5.13 -1.93
CA PRO A 38 19.33 -5.67 -3.29
C PRO A 38 17.98 -6.22 -3.77
N GLU A 39 17.08 -6.52 -2.84
CA GLU A 39 15.69 -6.88 -3.11
C GLU A 39 14.76 -5.93 -2.38
N MET A 40 13.70 -5.50 -3.05
CA MET A 40 12.64 -4.68 -2.47
C MET A 40 11.85 -5.52 -1.46
N LEU A 41 11.90 -5.12 -0.20
CA LEU A 41 11.08 -5.73 0.84
C LEU A 41 9.65 -5.22 0.74
N ARG A 42 8.69 -6.03 1.16
CA ARG A 42 7.28 -5.68 1.17
C ARG A 42 6.56 -6.19 2.40
N ALA A 43 5.60 -5.41 2.88
CA ALA A 43 4.63 -5.85 3.88
C ALA A 43 3.23 -5.40 3.45
N VAL A 44 2.25 -6.25 3.71
CA VAL A 44 0.87 -6.04 3.24
C VAL A 44 -0.09 -6.29 4.37
N SER A 45 -1.01 -5.35 4.59
CA SER A 45 -2.15 -5.54 5.47
C SER A 45 -3.43 -5.43 4.66
N TRP A 46 -4.40 -6.30 4.94
CA TRP A 46 -5.67 -6.36 4.22
C TRP A 46 -6.82 -5.93 5.11
N VAL A 47 -7.80 -5.22 4.56
CA VAL A 47 -9.01 -4.89 5.30
C VAL A 47 -9.78 -6.20 5.58
N PRO A 48 -10.17 -6.51 6.84
CA PRO A 48 -10.71 -7.82 7.22
C PRO A 48 -11.98 -8.25 6.48
N LEU A 49 -12.83 -7.30 6.08
CA LEU A 49 -14.15 -7.58 5.50
C LEU A 49 -14.20 -7.48 3.96
N THR A 50 -13.10 -7.17 3.29
CA THR A 50 -13.08 -6.94 1.83
C THR A 50 -12.59 -8.16 1.04
N TYR A 51 -12.73 -9.38 1.58
CA TYR A 51 -12.05 -10.56 1.04
C TYR A 51 -12.30 -10.84 -0.45
N GLY A 52 -13.52 -10.59 -0.94
CA GLY A 52 -13.88 -10.74 -2.35
C GLY A 52 -13.31 -9.63 -3.23
N ALA A 53 -13.49 -8.37 -2.82
CA ALA A 53 -13.02 -7.21 -3.58
C ALA A 53 -11.48 -7.13 -3.62
N ALA A 54 -10.81 -7.58 -2.55
CA ALA A 54 -9.35 -7.67 -2.46
C ALA A 54 -8.75 -8.85 -3.24
N ALA A 55 -9.55 -9.78 -3.78
CA ALA A 55 -9.04 -11.03 -4.35
C ALA A 55 -8.08 -10.80 -5.53
N ALA A 56 -8.40 -9.83 -6.39
CA ALA A 56 -7.55 -9.50 -7.52
C ALA A 56 -6.22 -8.88 -7.08
N TRP A 57 -6.26 -7.95 -6.12
CA TRP A 57 -5.08 -7.38 -5.48
C TRP A 57 -4.21 -8.45 -4.81
N ARG A 58 -4.82 -9.38 -4.06
CA ARG A 58 -4.10 -10.48 -3.41
C ARG A 58 -3.36 -11.37 -4.40
N ARG A 59 -4.01 -11.71 -5.52
CA ARG A 59 -3.38 -12.48 -6.60
C ARG A 59 -2.21 -11.68 -7.19
N ARG A 60 -2.45 -10.40 -7.50
CA ARG A 60 -1.46 -9.50 -8.11
C ARG A 60 -0.21 -9.36 -7.23
N VAL A 61 -0.38 -9.10 -5.94
CA VAL A 61 0.72 -8.94 -4.98
C VAL A 61 1.44 -10.28 -4.73
N ARG A 62 0.71 -11.39 -4.63
CA ARG A 62 1.32 -12.72 -4.43
C ARG A 62 2.19 -13.12 -5.62
N ASP A 63 1.70 -12.93 -6.84
CA ASP A 63 2.33 -13.47 -8.04
C ASP A 63 3.39 -12.52 -8.63
N ALA A 64 3.37 -11.23 -8.26
CA ALA A 64 4.34 -10.26 -8.74
C ALA A 64 5.68 -10.33 -7.99
N ARG A 65 6.77 -10.22 -8.74
CA ARG A 65 8.07 -9.78 -8.24
C ARG A 65 8.03 -8.26 -8.18
N LEU A 66 7.99 -7.68 -6.99
CA LEU A 66 7.94 -6.22 -6.86
C LEU A 66 9.27 -5.60 -7.30
N THR A 67 9.16 -4.68 -8.26
CA THR A 67 10.21 -3.77 -8.71
C THR A 67 9.59 -2.38 -8.82
N GLU A 68 10.44 -1.36 -8.96
CA GLU A 68 9.96 0.01 -9.15
C GLU A 68 9.10 0.14 -10.42
N GLU A 69 9.47 -0.55 -11.51
CA GLU A 69 8.66 -0.53 -12.74
C GLU A 69 7.28 -1.16 -12.54
N VAL A 70 7.19 -2.21 -11.71
CA VAL A 70 5.90 -2.85 -11.39
C VAL A 70 5.04 -1.92 -10.55
N LEU A 71 5.62 -1.23 -9.56
CA LEU A 71 4.90 -0.24 -8.75
C LEU A 71 4.42 0.92 -9.61
N GLN A 72 5.27 1.47 -10.47
CA GLN A 72 4.92 2.55 -11.38
C GLN A 72 3.79 2.12 -12.33
N ALA A 73 3.86 0.92 -12.89
CA ALA A 73 2.79 0.39 -13.73
C ALA A 73 1.46 0.20 -12.97
N TRP A 74 1.50 0.01 -11.65
CA TRP A 74 0.29 -0.10 -10.82
C TRP A 74 -0.27 1.27 -10.42
N LEU A 75 0.59 2.27 -10.24
CA LEU A 75 0.22 3.67 -10.01
C LEU A 75 -0.42 4.29 -11.25
N GLU A 76 0.13 3.99 -12.43
CA GLU A 76 -0.39 4.46 -13.72
C GLU A 76 -1.60 3.67 -14.22
N ALA A 77 -1.89 2.51 -13.60
CA ALA A 77 -3.03 1.70 -13.98
C ALA A 77 -4.36 2.43 -13.69
N GLY A 78 -5.20 2.53 -14.73
CA GLY A 78 -6.57 2.99 -14.62
C GLY A 78 -7.57 1.82 -14.56
N GLY A 79 -8.69 2.01 -13.87
CA GLY A 79 -9.82 1.07 -13.91
C GLY A 79 -10.30 0.65 -12.53
N ALA A 80 -10.69 -0.62 -12.40
CA ALA A 80 -11.31 -1.16 -11.19
C ALA A 80 -10.33 -1.44 -10.03
N GLU A 81 -9.03 -1.37 -10.29
CA GLU A 81 -7.95 -1.60 -9.33
C GLU A 81 -6.94 -0.48 -9.51
N GLN A 82 -6.71 0.31 -8.47
CA GLN A 82 -5.76 1.42 -8.52
C GLN A 82 -4.86 1.40 -7.29
N LEU A 83 -3.60 1.77 -7.49
CA LEU A 83 -2.66 1.98 -6.40
C LEU A 83 -2.55 3.49 -6.16
N ALA A 84 -2.64 3.90 -4.90
CA ALA A 84 -2.43 5.28 -4.50
C ALA A 84 -1.24 5.37 -3.54
N GLU A 85 -0.31 6.28 -3.79
CA GLU A 85 0.84 6.52 -2.91
C GLU A 85 0.50 7.48 -1.77
N VAL A 86 0.96 7.17 -0.57
CA VAL A 86 0.85 8.02 0.61
C VAL A 86 2.21 8.67 0.86
N LEU A 87 2.31 9.96 0.50
CA LEU A 87 3.58 10.67 0.43
C LEU A 87 4.14 11.13 1.80
N GLN A 88 3.38 10.95 2.90
CA GLN A 88 3.74 11.49 4.22
C GLN A 88 3.31 10.56 5.38
N PHE A 89 4.01 9.44 5.55
CA PHE A 89 3.76 8.52 6.69
C PHE A 89 4.92 8.51 7.71
N PRO A 90 4.74 9.05 8.92
CA PRO A 90 5.86 9.36 9.83
C PRO A 90 6.23 8.19 10.75
N PHE A 91 6.88 7.15 10.22
CA PHE A 91 7.42 6.05 11.06
C PHE A 91 8.71 5.43 10.49
N PRO A 92 9.83 6.18 10.46
CA PRO A 92 11.08 5.72 9.85
C PRO A 92 11.78 4.58 10.62
N ASP A 93 11.52 4.44 11.93
CA ASP A 93 12.25 3.48 12.79
C ASP A 93 11.49 2.17 13.08
N ALA A 94 10.21 2.08 12.68
CA ALA A 94 9.39 0.89 12.88
C ALA A 94 9.81 -0.25 11.92
N SER A 95 9.46 -1.50 12.24
CA SER A 95 9.58 -2.57 11.25
C SER A 95 8.63 -2.32 10.07
N LEU A 96 8.92 -2.87 8.88
CA LEU A 96 8.05 -2.68 7.72
C LEU A 96 6.63 -3.23 7.97
N THR A 97 6.49 -4.24 8.82
CA THR A 97 5.16 -4.78 9.20
C THR A 97 4.42 -3.81 10.11
N ASP A 98 5.06 -3.34 11.18
CA ASP A 98 4.45 -2.36 12.10
C ASP A 98 4.07 -1.06 11.36
N PHE A 99 4.91 -0.66 10.39
CA PHE A 99 4.65 0.47 9.50
C PHE A 99 3.37 0.27 8.67
N THR A 100 3.21 -0.90 8.04
CA THR A 100 1.99 -1.24 7.29
C THR A 100 0.76 -1.35 8.20
N GLU A 101 0.90 -1.91 9.39
CA GLU A 101 -0.21 -2.05 10.34
C GLU A 101 -0.66 -0.69 10.90
N ALA A 102 0.27 0.19 11.26
CA ALA A 102 -0.06 1.56 11.67
C ALA A 102 -0.77 2.32 10.55
N ALA A 103 -0.36 2.11 9.30
CA ALA A 103 -1.03 2.70 8.15
C ALA A 103 -2.44 2.13 7.94
N MET A 104 -2.62 0.82 8.12
CA MET A 104 -3.94 0.20 8.09
C MET A 104 -4.85 0.77 9.18
N ASP A 105 -4.34 0.99 10.40
CA ASP A 105 -5.12 1.58 11.49
C ASP A 105 -5.61 2.99 11.10
N ARG A 106 -4.73 3.85 10.59
CA ARG A 106 -5.10 5.19 10.09
C ARG A 106 -6.06 5.14 8.90
N LEU A 107 -5.93 4.15 8.02
CA LEU A 107 -6.86 3.94 6.92
C LEU A 107 -8.26 3.63 7.44
N LEU A 108 -8.37 2.75 8.44
CA LEU A 108 -9.65 2.35 9.03
C LEU A 108 -10.29 3.45 9.87
N THR A 109 -9.50 4.35 10.45
CA THR A 109 -10.01 5.54 11.17
C THR A 109 -10.30 6.74 10.24
N GLY A 110 -9.96 6.64 8.94
CA GLY A 110 -10.15 7.70 7.95
C GLY A 110 -9.06 8.78 7.93
N GLN A 111 -8.04 8.65 8.78
CA GLN A 111 -6.99 9.64 8.97
C GLN A 111 -5.81 9.52 8.00
N ILE A 112 -5.83 8.55 7.09
CA ILE A 112 -4.74 8.34 6.12
C ILE A 112 -4.70 9.41 5.02
N TRP A 113 -5.80 10.14 4.84
CA TRP A 113 -5.96 11.20 3.82
C TRP A 113 -5.99 12.61 4.42
N GLU A 114 -5.95 12.74 5.75
CA GLU A 114 -5.90 14.03 6.40
C GLU A 114 -4.50 14.63 6.21
N GLU A 115 -4.40 15.66 5.37
CA GLU A 115 -3.24 16.54 5.34
C GLU A 115 -3.22 17.30 6.67
N GLU A 116 -2.25 17.02 7.56
CA GLU A 116 -1.94 17.89 8.71
C GLU A 116 -1.22 19.17 8.25
#